data_AF-A0A4Y9XWR5-F1
#
_entry.id   AF-A0A4Y9XWR5-F1
#
_cell.length_a   1.000
_cell.length_b   1.000
_cell.length_c   1.000
_cell.angle_alpha   90.00
_cell.angle_beta   90.00
_cell.angle_gamma   90.00
#
_symmetry.space_group_name_H-M   'P 1'
#
loop_
_entity.id
_entity.type
_entity.pdbx_description
1 polymer ?
#
loop_
_entity_poly.entity_id
_entity_poly.type
_entity_poly.pdbx_seq_one_letter_code
_entity_poly.pdbx_strand_id
1 'polypeptide(L)'
;MSKQFKIIMGFWSFVDVLLLAAAVASIVFSIVERKPDLMTNIALSTEHLNAGLIMGVVLLASWIVSIIAVLSPTASVTGFVLLNWMLVLDVLAILVVGTSLWYFTLHIEDNYLAAWQSLSNATKIQVQDKFSCCGYFMPNDSTAAIGGFCANQTFINSLFNATSTTENACITDLTGFGEPMLNQVFTLVRISAHPHGNPNLNARLRDL
;
A
#
# COMPACT_ATOMS: atom_id res chain seq x y z
N MET A 1 46.54 -1.25 6.66
CA MET A 1 45.16 -0.71 6.67
C MET A 1 44.87 -0.16 8.06
N SER A 2 44.68 1.16 8.20
CA SER A 2 44.49 1.82 9.50
C SER A 2 43.20 1.34 10.18
N LYS A 3 43.16 1.35 11.52
CA LYS A 3 41.96 0.97 12.29
C LYS A 3 40.73 1.78 11.88
N GLN A 4 40.93 3.06 11.54
CA GLN A 4 39.91 3.98 11.03
C GLN A 4 39.30 3.52 9.70
N PHE A 5 40.12 3.06 8.75
CA PHE A 5 39.63 2.61 7.44
C PHE A 5 38.73 1.37 7.56
N LYS A 6 39.05 0.44 8.47
CA LYS A 6 38.21 -0.76 8.72
C LYS A 6 36.83 -0.40 9.28
N ILE A 7 36.75 0.61 10.14
CA ILE A 7 35.48 1.08 10.72
C ILE A 7 34.59 1.69 9.64
N ILE A 8 35.17 2.55 8.78
CA ILE A 8 34.44 3.20 7.69
C ILE A 8 33.90 2.16 6.70
N MET A 9 34.72 1.19 6.27
CA MET A 9 34.25 0.12 5.38
C MET A 9 33.17 -0.76 6.01
N GLY A 10 33.28 -1.05 7.32
CA GLY A 10 32.25 -1.80 8.03
C GLY A 10 30.91 -1.08 8.05
N PHE A 11 30.91 0.24 8.28
CA PHE A 11 29.70 1.06 8.24
C PHE A 11 29.06 1.07 6.85
N TRP A 12 29.85 1.30 5.79
CA TRP A 12 29.34 1.28 4.41
C TRP A 12 28.75 -0.07 4.01
N SER A 13 29.42 -1.17 4.37
CA SER A 13 28.90 -2.52 4.12
C SER A 13 27.58 -2.78 4.84
N PHE A 14 27.39 -2.24 6.04
CA PHE A 14 26.13 -2.37 6.77
C PHE A 14 25.00 -1.59 6.08
N VAL A 15 25.27 -0.35 5.66
CA VAL A 15 24.29 0.48 4.93
C VAL A 15 23.92 -0.15 3.58
N ASP A 16 24.87 -0.76 2.88
CA ASP A 16 24.61 -1.49 1.63
C ASP A 16 23.63 -2.65 1.80
N VAL A 17 23.76 -3.41 2.89
CA VAL A 17 22.83 -4.50 3.20
C VAL A 17 21.42 -3.95 3.45
N LEU A 18 21.30 -2.81 4.14
CA LEU A 18 20.01 -2.15 4.35
C LEU A 18 19.41 -1.63 3.03
N LEU A 19 20.24 -1.07 2.15
CA LEU A 19 19.81 -0.60 0.83
C LEU A 19 19.28 -1.75 -0.03
N LEU A 20 20.00 -2.88 -0.03
CA LEU A 20 19.55 -4.10 -0.71
C LEU A 20 18.25 -4.63 -0.11
N ALA A 21 18.14 -4.67 1.22
CA ALA A 21 16.93 -5.10 1.89
C ALA A 21 15.72 -4.22 1.52
N ALA A 22 15.90 -2.89 1.47
CA ALA A 22 14.87 -1.95 1.04
C ALA A 22 14.47 -2.15 -0.43
N ALA A 23 15.45 -2.36 -1.32
CA ALA A 23 15.20 -2.66 -2.73
C ALA A 23 14.37 -3.95 -2.90
N VAL A 24 14.79 -5.03 -2.24
CA VAL A 24 14.09 -6.33 -2.28
C VAL A 24 12.69 -6.21 -1.69
N ALA A 25 12.53 -5.57 -0.52
CA ALA A 25 11.23 -5.37 0.10
C ALA A 25 10.27 -4.60 -0.81
N SER A 26 10.74 -3.54 -1.47
CA SER A 26 9.93 -2.73 -2.39
C SER A 26 9.49 -3.54 -3.61
N ILE A 27 10.40 -4.31 -4.22
CA ILE A 27 10.08 -5.19 -5.36
C ILE A 27 9.10 -6.29 -4.96
N VAL A 28 9.35 -6.97 -3.83
CA VAL A 28 8.50 -8.05 -3.33
C VAL A 28 7.09 -7.53 -3.03
N PHE A 29 6.96 -6.39 -2.36
CA PHE A 29 5.68 -5.75 -2.11
C PHE A 29 4.93 -5.47 -3.43
N SER A 30 5.60 -4.86 -4.41
CA SER A 30 5.01 -4.61 -5.74
C SER A 30 4.62 -5.87 -6.52
N ILE A 31 5.19 -7.03 -6.23
CA ILE A 31 4.82 -8.31 -6.88
C ILE A 31 3.70 -9.01 -6.11
N VAL A 32 3.80 -9.08 -4.78
CA VAL A 32 2.80 -9.75 -3.92
C VAL A 32 1.44 -9.08 -4.03
N GLU A 33 1.41 -7.75 -4.03
CA GLU A 33 0.18 -6.97 -4.12
C GLU A 33 -0.43 -6.92 -5.53
N ARG A 34 0.29 -7.41 -6.56
CA ARG A 34 -0.28 -7.62 -7.92
C ARG A 34 -1.14 -8.87 -8.03
N LYS A 35 -1.17 -9.73 -7.01
CA LYS A 35 -2.07 -10.88 -7.04
C LYS A 35 -3.52 -10.37 -7.13
N PRO A 36 -4.33 -10.91 -8.06
CA PRO A 36 -5.69 -10.45 -8.27
C PRO A 36 -6.58 -10.95 -7.12
N ASP A 37 -6.52 -10.26 -5.99
CA ASP A 37 -7.55 -10.33 -4.97
C ASP A 37 -8.53 -9.18 -5.22
N LEU A 38 -9.80 -9.42 -4.92
CA LEU A 38 -10.89 -8.48 -5.13
C LEU A 38 -10.60 -7.15 -4.40
N MET A 39 -10.00 -7.25 -3.22
CA MET A 39 -9.72 -6.13 -2.33
C MET A 39 -8.48 -5.33 -2.72
N THR A 40 -7.41 -5.99 -3.17
CA THR A 40 -6.16 -5.32 -3.54
C THR A 40 -6.30 -4.49 -4.81
N ASN A 41 -7.12 -4.94 -5.77
CA ASN A 41 -7.42 -4.15 -6.98
C ASN A 41 -8.23 -2.88 -6.71
N ILE A 42 -9.01 -2.86 -5.62
CA ILE A 42 -9.76 -1.66 -5.21
C ILE A 42 -8.85 -0.75 -4.36
N ALA A 43 -8.02 -1.36 -3.51
CA ALA A 43 -7.20 -0.62 -2.55
C ALA A 43 -5.96 0.06 -3.17
N LEU A 44 -5.33 -0.56 -4.18
CA LEU A 44 -4.13 -0.04 -4.82
C LEU A 44 -4.30 0.05 -6.35
N SER A 45 -4.16 1.27 -6.87
CA SER A 45 -4.03 1.48 -8.32
C SER A 45 -2.73 0.85 -8.85
N THR A 46 -2.77 0.38 -10.09
CA THR A 46 -1.61 -0.15 -10.83
C THR A 46 -0.47 0.87 -10.92
N GLU A 47 -0.80 2.17 -10.89
CA GLU A 47 0.18 3.26 -10.89
C GLU A 47 1.05 3.26 -9.63
N HIS A 48 0.45 3.08 -8.44
CA HIS A 48 1.18 3.02 -7.18
C HIS A 48 2.06 1.75 -7.09
N LEU A 49 1.55 0.62 -7.58
CA LEU A 49 2.31 -0.63 -7.68
C LEU A 49 3.51 -0.51 -8.63
N ASN A 50 3.34 0.23 -9.73
CA ASN A 50 4.41 0.53 -10.67
C ASN A 50 5.44 1.48 -10.06
N ALA A 51 5.00 2.53 -9.36
CA ALA A 51 5.90 3.46 -8.68
C ALA A 51 6.78 2.76 -7.63
N GLY A 52 6.20 1.86 -6.83
CA GLY A 52 6.95 1.03 -5.88
C GLY A 52 7.96 0.10 -6.56
N LEU A 53 7.62 -0.46 -7.73
CA LEU A 53 8.52 -1.33 -8.49
C LEU A 53 9.69 -0.53 -9.06
N ILE A 54 9.41 0.62 -9.65
CA ILE A 54 10.43 1.54 -10.19
C ILE A 54 11.37 1.97 -9.06
N MET A 55 10.85 2.35 -7.89
CA MET A 55 11.66 2.71 -6.74
C MET A 55 12.56 1.55 -6.30
N GLY A 56 12.02 0.33 -6.22
CA GLY A 56 12.81 -0.86 -5.89
C GLY A 56 13.95 -1.12 -6.88
N VAL A 57 13.72 -0.94 -8.18
CA VAL A 57 14.75 -1.06 -9.23
C VAL A 57 15.82 0.03 -9.10
N VAL A 58 15.42 1.27 -8.81
CA VAL A 58 16.34 2.39 -8.59
C VAL A 58 17.24 2.13 -7.39
N LEU A 59 16.68 1.69 -6.25
CA LEU A 59 17.47 1.32 -5.06
C LEU A 59 18.42 0.15 -5.34
N LEU A 60 18.00 -0.82 -6.14
CA LEU A 60 18.84 -1.95 -6.54
C LEU A 60 20.02 -1.47 -7.41
N ALA A 61 19.78 -0.53 -8.34
CA ALA A 61 20.83 0.07 -9.15
C ALA A 61 21.82 0.85 -8.26
N SER A 62 21.33 1.62 -7.29
CA SER A 62 22.16 2.34 -6.32
C SER A 62 23.02 1.39 -5.48
N TRP A 63 22.47 0.23 -5.08
CA TRP A 63 23.25 -0.82 -4.41
C TRP A 63 24.38 -1.39 -5.29
N ILE A 64 24.13 -1.62 -6.59
CA ILE A 64 25.18 -2.04 -7.53
C ILE A 64 26.28 -0.98 -7.63
N VAL A 65 25.91 0.29 -7.76
CA VAL A 65 26.86 1.41 -7.80
C VAL A 65 27.67 1.48 -6.51
N SER A 66 27.05 1.22 -5.36
CA SER A 66 27.75 1.20 -4.07
C SER A 66 28.83 0.11 -3.99
N ILE A 67 28.52 -1.11 -4.44
CA ILE A 67 29.52 -2.19 -4.52
C ILE A 67 30.68 -1.79 -5.43
N ILE A 68 30.39 -1.22 -6.61
CA ILE A 68 31.43 -0.77 -7.55
C ILE A 68 32.29 0.32 -6.91
N ALA A 69 31.69 1.25 -6.17
CA ALA A 69 32.41 2.30 -5.46
C ALA A 69 33.35 1.72 -4.38
N VAL A 70 32.90 0.73 -3.61
CA VAL A 70 33.72 0.07 -2.56
C VAL A 70 34.87 -0.75 -3.14
N LEU A 71 34.66 -1.40 -4.29
CA LEU A 71 35.70 -2.18 -4.98
C LEU A 71 36.69 -1.31 -5.76
N SER A 72 36.37 -0.04 -5.99
CA SER A 72 37.24 0.86 -6.74
C SER A 72 38.56 1.12 -6.00
N PRO A 73 39.69 1.29 -6.71
CA PRO A 73 40.99 1.50 -6.08
C PRO A 73 40.96 2.72 -5.16
N THR A 74 41.53 2.61 -3.95
CA THR A 74 41.50 3.65 -2.89
C THR A 74 42.05 5.03 -3.29
N ALA A 75 42.72 5.16 -4.43
CA ALA A 75 43.17 6.44 -4.99
C ALA A 75 42.08 7.17 -5.81
N SER A 76 41.01 6.46 -6.20
CA SER A 76 39.91 6.99 -7.00
C SER A 76 38.78 7.48 -6.09
N VAL A 77 38.66 8.80 -5.95
CA VAL A 77 37.52 9.45 -5.29
C VAL A 77 36.25 9.45 -6.17
N THR A 78 36.37 9.14 -7.46
CA THR A 78 35.28 9.24 -8.44
C THR A 78 34.12 8.28 -8.12
N GLY A 79 34.40 7.07 -7.61
CA GLY A 79 33.36 6.10 -7.25
C GLY A 79 32.45 6.62 -6.13
N PHE A 80 33.03 7.21 -5.08
CA PHE A 80 32.27 7.79 -3.98
C PHE A 80 31.49 9.04 -4.37
N VAL A 81 32.00 9.85 -5.31
CA VAL A 81 31.26 11.01 -5.85
C VAL A 81 30.02 10.54 -6.61
N LEU A 82 30.14 9.50 -7.45
CA LEU A 82 29.00 8.94 -8.18
C LEU A 82 27.97 8.34 -7.24
N LEU A 83 28.42 7.54 -6.25
CA LEU A 83 27.54 6.99 -5.23
C LEU A 83 26.77 8.08 -4.49
N ASN A 84 27.44 9.16 -4.10
CA ASN A 84 26.78 10.28 -3.43
C ASN A 84 25.69 10.92 -4.30
N TRP A 85 25.94 11.12 -5.60
CA TRP A 85 24.90 11.62 -6.52
C TRP A 85 23.74 10.65 -6.70
N MET A 86 24.00 9.34 -6.77
CA MET A 86 22.94 8.32 -6.80
C MET A 86 22.09 8.35 -5.53
N LEU A 87 22.71 8.49 -4.35
CA LEU A 87 21.97 8.61 -3.09
C LEU A 87 21.11 9.88 -3.03
N VAL A 88 21.57 11.00 -3.61
CA VAL A 88 20.73 12.20 -3.73
C VAL A 88 19.52 11.92 -4.62
N LEU A 89 19.70 11.21 -5.74
CA LEU A 89 18.60 10.81 -6.61
C LEU A 89 17.62 9.87 -5.89
N ASP A 90 18.12 8.92 -5.09
CA ASP A 90 17.28 8.02 -4.29
C ASP A 90 16.40 8.81 -3.31
N VAL A 91 16.98 9.76 -2.58
CA VAL A 91 16.24 10.61 -1.63
C VAL A 91 15.17 11.42 -2.36
N LEU A 92 15.47 12.00 -3.52
CA LEU A 92 14.49 12.74 -4.31
C LEU A 92 13.36 11.82 -4.81
N ALA A 93 13.69 10.63 -5.29
CA ALA A 93 12.71 9.65 -5.75
C ALA A 93 11.79 9.20 -4.61
N ILE A 94 12.35 8.88 -3.44
CA ILE A 94 11.60 8.51 -2.24
C ILE A 94 10.68 9.65 -1.81
N LEU A 95 11.15 10.90 -1.83
CA LEU A 95 10.31 12.06 -1.48
C LEU A 95 9.14 12.23 -2.45
N VAL A 96 9.36 12.06 -3.75
CA VAL A 96 8.28 12.17 -4.76
C VAL A 96 7.24 11.06 -4.56
N VAL A 97 7.68 9.80 -4.43
CA VAL A 97 6.77 8.65 -4.22
C VAL A 97 6.07 8.74 -2.87
N GLY A 98 6.78 9.12 -1.81
CA GLY A 98 6.21 9.30 -0.48
C GLY A 98 5.17 10.41 -0.44
N THR A 99 5.43 11.53 -1.11
CA THR A 99 4.48 12.67 -1.19
C THR A 99 3.23 12.29 -2.00
N SER A 100 3.37 11.55 -3.10
CA SER A 100 2.22 11.13 -3.90
C SER A 100 1.34 10.12 -3.14
N LEU A 101 1.93 9.16 -2.43
CA LEU A 101 1.19 8.26 -1.54
C LEU A 101 0.53 9.02 -0.39
N TRP A 102 1.21 10.01 0.19
CA TRP A 102 0.62 10.81 1.26
C TRP A 102 -0.60 11.61 0.77
N TYR A 103 -0.52 12.20 -0.42
CA TYR A 103 -1.67 12.86 -1.03
C TYR A 103 -2.85 11.89 -1.25
N PHE A 104 -2.55 10.66 -1.67
CA PHE A 104 -3.57 9.61 -1.81
C PHE A 104 -4.24 9.27 -0.47
N THR A 105 -3.49 9.22 0.64
CA THR A 105 -4.08 8.98 1.97
C THR A 105 -5.04 10.09 2.40
N LEU A 106 -4.77 11.35 2.05
CA LEU A 106 -5.64 12.49 2.40
C LEU A 106 -6.99 12.42 1.68
N HIS A 107 -7.02 11.85 0.47
CA HIS A 107 -8.21 11.71 -0.36
C HIS A 107 -8.63 10.24 -0.51
N ILE A 108 -8.40 9.42 0.51
CA ILE A 108 -8.64 7.97 0.42
C ILE A 108 -10.11 7.67 0.05
N GLU A 109 -11.06 8.39 0.65
CA GLU A 109 -12.50 8.19 0.38
C GLU A 109 -12.89 8.54 -1.06
N ASP A 110 -12.35 9.63 -1.63
CA ASP A 110 -12.65 10.04 -3.00
C ASP A 110 -11.99 9.09 -4.03
N ASN A 111 -10.76 8.69 -3.76
CA ASN A 111 -10.02 7.76 -4.62
C ASN A 111 -10.68 6.38 -4.65
N TYR A 112 -11.13 5.89 -3.50
CA TYR A 112 -11.84 4.61 -3.41
C TYR A 112 -13.24 4.71 -4.02
N LEU A 113 -13.90 5.88 -4.00
CA LEU A 113 -15.15 6.08 -4.74
C LEU A 113 -14.93 5.94 -6.24
N ALA A 114 -13.89 6.58 -6.79
CA ALA A 114 -13.58 6.48 -8.20
C ALA A 114 -13.28 5.04 -8.61
N ALA A 115 -12.53 4.30 -7.79
CA ALA A 115 -12.32 2.87 -7.96
C ALA A 115 -13.65 2.10 -7.91
N TRP A 116 -14.48 2.33 -6.88
CA TRP A 116 -15.78 1.68 -6.71
C TRP A 116 -16.69 1.88 -7.93
N GLN A 117 -16.75 3.09 -8.47
CA GLN A 117 -17.58 3.39 -9.64
C GLN A 117 -17.11 2.64 -10.89
N SER A 118 -15.80 2.39 -11.02
CA SER A 118 -15.23 1.62 -12.13
C SER A 118 -15.49 0.11 -12.05
N LEU A 119 -15.89 -0.40 -10.88
CA LEU A 119 -16.17 -1.82 -10.69
C LEU A 119 -17.47 -2.26 -11.38
N SER A 120 -17.45 -3.48 -11.92
CA SER A 120 -18.65 -4.15 -12.42
C SER A 120 -19.63 -4.46 -11.27
N ASN A 121 -20.93 -4.55 -11.58
CA ASN A 121 -21.94 -4.89 -10.57
C ASN A 121 -21.68 -6.26 -9.92
N ALA A 122 -21.16 -7.23 -10.67
CA ALA A 122 -20.81 -8.55 -10.12
C ALA A 122 -19.70 -8.45 -9.06
N THR A 123 -18.70 -7.61 -9.30
CA THR A 123 -17.60 -7.35 -8.35
C THR A 123 -18.11 -6.59 -7.13
N LYS A 124 -18.98 -5.59 -7.31
CA LYS A 124 -19.61 -4.84 -6.21
C LYS A 124 -20.38 -5.77 -5.28
N ILE A 125 -21.20 -6.68 -5.83
CA ILE A 125 -21.95 -7.67 -5.04
C ILE A 125 -21.01 -8.52 -4.18
N GLN A 126 -19.88 -8.99 -4.73
CA GLN A 126 -18.91 -9.76 -3.95
C GLN A 126 -18.31 -8.96 -2.79
N VAL A 127 -18.04 -7.66 -2.97
CA VAL A 127 -17.57 -6.80 -1.89
C VAL A 127 -18.67 -6.57 -0.85
N GLN A 128 -19.89 -6.30 -1.30
CA GLN A 128 -21.07 -6.11 -0.45
C GLN A 128 -21.35 -7.36 0.39
N ASP A 129 -21.22 -8.56 -0.19
CA ASP A 129 -21.37 -9.84 0.51
C ASP A 129 -20.26 -10.05 1.54
N LYS A 130 -19.01 -9.70 1.19
CA LYS A 130 -17.84 -9.89 2.05
C LYS A 130 -17.92 -9.05 3.33
N PHE A 131 -18.40 -7.81 3.23
CA PHE A 131 -18.51 -6.89 4.37
C PHE A 131 -19.94 -6.76 4.92
N SER A 132 -20.93 -7.41 4.30
CA SER A 132 -22.34 -7.25 4.68
C SER A 132 -22.77 -5.78 4.70
N CYS A 133 -22.38 -5.05 3.65
CA CYS A 133 -22.63 -3.63 3.47
C CYS A 133 -23.34 -3.38 2.14
N CYS A 134 -24.01 -2.23 1.99
CA CYS A 134 -24.61 -1.81 0.73
C CYS A 134 -24.14 -0.39 0.36
N GLY A 135 -24.02 -0.09 -0.94
CA GLY A 135 -23.63 1.24 -1.41
C GLY A 135 -22.25 1.71 -0.94
N TYR A 136 -21.78 2.84 -1.47
CA TYR A 136 -20.47 3.38 -1.10
C TYR A 136 -20.53 4.30 0.12
N PHE A 137 -21.08 5.52 -0.02
CA PHE A 137 -21.22 6.49 1.08
C PHE A 137 -22.47 6.28 1.93
N MET A 138 -23.54 5.76 1.32
CA MET A 138 -24.81 5.50 1.97
C MET A 138 -25.35 4.16 1.49
N PRO A 139 -26.05 3.40 2.35
CA PRO A 139 -26.58 2.10 1.97
C PRO A 139 -27.52 2.16 0.76
N ASN A 140 -28.34 3.21 0.68
CA ASN A 140 -29.35 3.43 -0.35
C ASN A 140 -28.89 4.30 -1.53
N ASP A 141 -27.58 4.52 -1.69
CA ASP A 141 -27.05 5.25 -2.84
C ASP A 141 -27.20 4.43 -4.14
N SER A 142 -27.28 5.13 -5.27
CA SER A 142 -27.23 4.62 -6.64
C SER A 142 -25.99 3.76 -6.96
N THR A 143 -24.95 3.84 -6.13
CA THR A 143 -23.74 3.03 -6.25
C THR A 143 -23.88 1.61 -5.71
N ALA A 144 -24.99 1.29 -5.02
CA ALA A 144 -25.30 -0.06 -4.55
C ALA A 144 -25.67 -0.99 -5.71
N ALA A 145 -24.99 -2.13 -5.82
CA ALA A 145 -25.45 -3.19 -6.70
C ALA A 145 -26.47 -4.05 -5.97
N ILE A 146 -27.55 -4.41 -6.68
CA ILE A 146 -28.61 -5.28 -6.16
C ILE A 146 -28.21 -6.74 -6.44
N GLY A 147 -28.13 -7.53 -5.38
CA GLY A 147 -27.70 -8.92 -5.41
C GLY A 147 -27.01 -9.33 -4.11
N GLY A 148 -26.94 -10.65 -3.86
CA GLY A 148 -26.31 -11.19 -2.65
C GLY A 148 -26.97 -10.68 -1.36
N PHE A 149 -26.17 -10.13 -0.45
CA PHE A 149 -26.58 -9.49 0.80
C PHE A 149 -27.55 -8.34 0.55
N CYS A 150 -27.29 -7.51 -0.46
CA CYS A 150 -28.17 -6.41 -0.86
C CYS A 150 -29.29 -6.94 -1.79
N ALA A 151 -30.11 -7.87 -1.28
CA ALA A 151 -31.02 -8.70 -2.06
C ALA A 151 -32.06 -7.91 -2.88
N ASN A 152 -32.56 -6.79 -2.35
CA ASN A 152 -33.52 -5.93 -3.03
C ASN A 152 -33.48 -4.48 -2.51
N GLN A 153 -34.11 -3.56 -3.24
CA GLN A 153 -34.14 -2.14 -2.86
C GLN A 153 -34.84 -1.88 -1.52
N THR A 154 -35.85 -2.68 -1.15
CA THR A 154 -36.57 -2.53 0.13
C THR A 154 -35.65 -2.84 1.31
N PHE A 155 -34.85 -3.89 1.22
CA PHE A 155 -33.84 -4.25 2.20
C PHE A 155 -32.76 -3.17 2.30
N ILE A 156 -32.24 -2.71 1.16
CA ILE A 156 -31.27 -1.61 1.11
C ILE A 156 -31.81 -0.36 1.82
N ASN A 157 -33.05 0.03 1.52
CA ASN A 157 -33.67 1.19 2.15
C ASN A 157 -33.91 0.99 3.65
N SER A 158 -34.08 -0.25 4.12
CA SER A 158 -34.21 -0.57 5.55
C SER A 158 -32.91 -0.44 6.32
N LEU A 159 -31.75 -0.52 5.65
CA LEU A 159 -30.43 -0.34 6.24
C LEU A 159 -30.07 1.15 6.45
N PHE A 160 -30.80 2.06 5.80
CA PHE A 160 -30.54 3.49 5.90
C PHE A 160 -30.98 4.03 7.26
N ASN A 161 -30.02 4.62 7.99
CA ASN A 161 -30.26 5.34 9.22
C ASN A 161 -30.03 6.85 9.02
N ALA A 162 -31.06 7.66 9.23
CA ALA A 162 -30.97 9.12 9.07
C ALA A 162 -30.05 9.79 10.11
N THR A 163 -29.80 9.13 11.25
CA THR A 163 -28.89 9.64 12.30
C THR A 163 -27.43 9.27 12.02
N SER A 164 -27.18 8.21 11.23
CA SER A 164 -25.85 7.80 10.80
C SER A 164 -25.91 7.29 9.35
N THR A 165 -25.67 8.19 8.40
CA THR A 165 -25.87 7.91 6.97
C THR A 165 -24.85 6.92 6.40
N THR A 166 -23.74 6.70 7.11
CA THR A 166 -22.68 5.74 6.75
C THR A 166 -22.86 4.39 7.45
N GLU A 167 -23.86 4.24 8.32
CA GLU A 167 -24.16 2.97 8.96
C GLU A 167 -24.57 1.94 7.91
N ASN A 168 -23.88 0.80 7.87
CA ASN A 168 -23.99 -0.24 6.83
C ASN A 168 -23.55 0.17 5.41
N ALA A 169 -22.89 1.32 5.26
CA ALA A 169 -22.25 1.71 4.00
C ALA A 169 -20.88 1.05 3.87
N CYS A 170 -20.48 0.69 2.65
CA CYS A 170 -19.22 -0.04 2.45
C CYS A 170 -17.97 0.81 2.70
N ILE A 171 -18.07 2.15 2.66
CA ILE A 171 -16.92 3.05 2.82
C ILE A 171 -16.10 2.77 4.08
N THR A 172 -16.74 2.59 5.24
CA THR A 172 -16.02 2.44 6.52
C THR A 172 -15.22 1.14 6.58
N ASP A 173 -15.77 0.04 6.06
CA ASP A 173 -15.04 -1.24 6.02
C ASP A 173 -13.95 -1.23 4.94
N LEU A 174 -14.18 -0.52 3.83
CA LEU A 174 -13.23 -0.40 2.73
C LEU A 174 -12.01 0.47 3.13
N THR A 175 -12.25 1.63 3.73
CA THR A 175 -11.19 2.48 4.27
C THR A 175 -10.52 1.83 5.48
N GLY A 176 -11.29 1.15 6.34
CA GLY A 176 -10.76 0.37 7.46
C GLY A 176 -9.82 -0.77 7.04
N PHE A 177 -9.96 -1.30 5.82
CA PHE A 177 -8.99 -2.24 5.24
C PHE A 177 -7.79 -1.51 4.60
N GLY A 178 -8.03 -0.40 3.91
CA GLY A 178 -7.01 0.37 3.20
C GLY A 178 -6.03 1.13 4.11
N GLU A 179 -6.51 1.82 5.14
CA GLU A 179 -5.68 2.66 6.01
C GLU A 179 -4.54 1.89 6.71
N PRO A 180 -4.78 0.71 7.33
CA PRO A 180 -3.70 -0.06 7.96
C PRO A 180 -2.68 -0.55 6.93
N MET A 181 -3.13 -0.92 5.74
CA MET A 181 -2.24 -1.34 4.64
C MET A 181 -1.33 -0.19 4.23
N LEU A 182 -1.87 1.01 4.00
CA LEU A 182 -1.07 2.17 3.62
C LEU A 182 -0.12 2.59 4.75
N ASN A 183 -0.56 2.56 6.00
CA ASN A 183 0.30 2.87 7.15
C ASN A 183 1.47 1.87 7.30
N GLN A 184 1.26 0.59 6.99
CA GLN A 184 2.34 -0.40 6.95
C GLN A 184 3.35 -0.13 5.83
N VAL A 185 2.90 0.40 4.68
CA VAL A 185 3.81 0.82 3.60
C VAL A 185 4.71 1.98 4.05
N PHE A 186 4.16 2.97 4.76
CA PHE A 186 4.93 4.10 5.28
C PHE A 186 5.91 3.73 6.40
N THR A 187 5.58 2.71 7.21
CA THR A 187 6.37 2.34 8.38
C THR A 187 7.32 1.15 8.15
N LEU A 188 7.20 0.43 7.03
CA LEU A 188 7.96 -0.79 6.69
C LEU A 188 7.92 -1.91 7.76
N VAL A 189 7.15 -1.76 8.83
CA VAL A 189 6.93 -2.79 9.85
C VAL A 189 5.80 -3.70 9.40
N ARG A 190 6.09 -4.57 8.43
CA ARG A 190 5.32 -5.80 8.21
C ARG A 190 5.75 -6.85 9.25
N ILE A 191 5.55 -6.56 10.54
CA ILE A 191 5.47 -7.64 11.54
C ILE A 191 4.06 -8.17 11.42
N SER A 192 3.88 -9.17 10.54
CA SER A 192 2.82 -10.19 10.60
C SER A 192 1.59 -9.82 11.43
N ALA A 193 0.81 -8.84 10.98
CA ALA A 193 -0.49 -8.58 11.57
C ALA A 193 -1.51 -9.46 10.87
N HIS A 194 -1.76 -10.60 11.52
CA HIS A 194 -2.98 -11.40 11.39
C HIS A 194 -4.23 -10.48 11.37
N PRO A 195 -5.33 -10.88 10.71
CA PRO A 195 -6.39 -9.96 10.32
C PRO A 195 -7.06 -9.38 11.56
N HIS A 196 -6.88 -8.09 11.80
CA HIS A 196 -7.83 -7.33 12.61
C HIS A 196 -9.08 -7.10 11.78
N GLY A 197 -9.85 -8.19 11.63
CA GLY A 197 -11.27 -8.08 11.39
C GLY A 197 -11.88 -7.24 12.51
N ASN A 198 -12.73 -6.30 12.10
CA ASN A 198 -13.59 -5.50 12.97
C ASN A 198 -14.11 -6.38 14.15
N PRO A 199 -13.82 -6.03 15.42
CA PRO A 199 -14.24 -6.85 16.56
C PRO A 199 -15.76 -6.99 16.66
N ASN A 200 -16.53 -6.12 16.01
CA ASN A 200 -17.99 -6.23 15.92
C ASN A 200 -18.45 -7.23 14.83
N LEU A 201 -17.62 -7.53 13.83
CA LEU A 201 -17.90 -8.55 12.81
C LEU A 201 -17.69 -9.97 13.38
N ASN A 202 -16.69 -10.14 14.25
CA ASN A 202 -16.43 -11.40 14.98
C ASN A 202 -17.47 -11.73 16.06
N ALA A 203 -18.26 -10.75 16.49
CA ALA A 203 -19.41 -10.99 17.37
C ALA A 203 -20.60 -11.53 16.56
N ARG A 204 -20.90 -10.93 15.39
CA ARG A 204 -22.04 -11.36 14.54
C ARG A 204 -21.85 -12.71 13.84
N LEU A 205 -20.62 -13.19 13.65
CA LEU A 205 -20.33 -14.48 13.03
C LEU A 205 -20.28 -15.66 14.01
N ARG A 206 -20.39 -15.43 15.33
CA ARG A 206 -20.48 -16.51 16.34
C ARG A 206 -21.91 -16.94 16.66
N ASP A 207 -22.90 -16.16 16.23
CA ASP A 207 -24.32 -16.39 16.46
C ASP A 207 -25.06 -16.87 15.19
N LEU A 208 -24.32 -17.28 14.15
CA LEU A 208 -24.76 -18.01 12.96
C LEU A 208 -24.07 -19.37 12.91
#